data_AF-A0AAQ0RRI7-F1
#
_entry.id   AF-A0AAQ0RRI7-F1
#
_cell.length_a   1.000
_cell.length_b   1.000
_cell.length_c   1.000
_cell.angle_alpha   90.00
_cell.angle_beta   90.00
_cell.angle_gamma   90.00
#
_symmetry.space_group_name_H-M   'P 1'
#
loop_
_entity.id
_entity.type
_entity.pdbx_description
1 polymer ?
#
loop_
_entity_poly.entity_id
_entity_poly.type
_entity_poly.pdbx_seq_one_letter_code
_entity_poly.pdbx_strand_id
1 'polypeptide(L)' 'MGTKIMKQNETVFGRRNYVILLIGSIIIIVGYLFMSGEGSTPAAYNPDIFSGLRIKVAPIVCLTGYLINIFGILYRPGRN' A
#
# COMPACT_ATOMS: atom_id res chain seq x y z
N MET A 1 45.31 -5.52 -12.56
CA MET A 1 44.52 -6.73 -12.22
C MET A 1 43.27 -6.25 -11.50
N GLY A 2 42.11 -6.26 -12.16
CA GLY A 2 40.95 -5.44 -11.79
C GLY A 2 40.12 -6.01 -10.64
N THR A 3 39.89 -5.18 -9.61
CA THR A 3 38.90 -5.44 -8.56
C THR A 3 37.51 -5.25 -9.14
N LYS A 4 36.84 -6.36 -9.48
CA LYS A 4 35.41 -6.32 -9.79
C LYS A 4 34.64 -6.11 -8.48
N ILE A 5 34.37 -4.86 -8.13
CA ILE A 5 33.31 -4.53 -7.16
C ILE A 5 31.99 -4.81 -7.87
N MET A 6 31.61 -6.08 -7.96
CA MET A 6 30.27 -6.46 -8.36
C MET A 6 29.38 -6.18 -7.15
N LYS A 7 28.74 -5.00 -7.14
CA LYS A 7 27.64 -4.73 -6.20
C LYS A 7 26.65 -5.88 -6.34
N GLN A 8 26.61 -6.73 -5.31
CA GLN A 8 25.59 -7.73 -5.17
C GLN A 8 24.27 -6.96 -5.14
N ASN A 9 23.47 -7.09 -6.19
CA ASN A 9 22.05 -6.79 -6.10
C ASN A 9 21.45 -7.84 -5.16
N GLU A 10 21.79 -7.78 -3.86
CA GLU A 10 21.00 -8.42 -2.82
C GLU A 10 19.69 -7.66 -2.79
N THR A 11 18.79 -8.05 -3.68
CA THR A 11 17.39 -7.73 -3.52
C THR A 11 17.00 -8.25 -2.15
N VAL A 12 16.81 -7.32 -1.20
CA VAL A 12 16.42 -7.61 0.20
C VAL A 12 15.14 -8.45 0.24
N PHE A 13 14.33 -8.34 -0.81
CA PHE A 13 13.11 -9.10 -1.04
C PHE A 13 13.26 -10.00 -2.27
N GLY A 14 12.78 -11.25 -2.17
CA GLY A 14 12.66 -12.12 -3.33
C GLY A 14 11.64 -11.58 -4.34
N ARG A 15 11.75 -12.00 -5.61
CA ARG A 15 10.86 -11.55 -6.71
C ARG A 15 9.37 -11.70 -6.36
N ARG A 16 9.00 -12.76 -5.64
CA ARG A 16 7.62 -13.01 -5.18
C ARG A 16 7.15 -12.00 -4.14
N ASN A 17 8.00 -11.63 -3.18
CA ASN A 17 7.67 -10.63 -2.16
C ASN A 17 7.52 -9.25 -2.75
N TYR A 18 8.36 -8.92 -3.74
CA TYR A 18 8.26 -7.66 -4.46
C TYR A 18 6.90 -7.50 -5.16
N VAL A 19 6.36 -8.58 -5.73
CA VAL A 19 5.01 -8.58 -6.32
C VAL A 19 3.94 -8.36 -5.26
N ILE A 20 4.05 -9.01 -4.09
CA ILE A 20 3.09 -8.84 -2.98
C ILE A 20 3.09 -7.39 -2.46
N LEU A 21 4.28 -6.80 -2.29
CA LEU A 21 4.47 -5.40 -1.92
C LEU A 21 3.83 -4.43 -2.93
N LEU A 22 4.04 -4.68 -4.22
CA LEU A 22 3.50 -3.83 -5.29
C LEU A 22 1.97 -3.89 -5.33
N ILE A 23 1.39 -5.08 -5.18
CA ILE A 23 -0.07 -5.26 -5.07
C ILE A 23 -0.62 -4.53 -3.84
N GLY A 24 0.00 -4.70 -2.67
CA GLY A 24 -0.42 -4.02 -1.45
C GLY A 24 -0.36 -2.50 -1.59
N SER A 25 0.68 -1.99 -2.25
CA SER A 25 0.84 -0.55 -2.51
C SER A 25 -0.26 0.01 -3.42
N ILE A 26 -0.66 -0.72 -4.47
CA ILE A 26 -1.80 -0.33 -5.34
C ILE A 26 -3.10 -0.26 -4.52
N ILE A 27 -3.34 -1.24 -3.64
CA ILE A 27 -4.54 -1.25 -2.77
C ILE A 27 -4.57 -0.03 -1.84
N ILE A 28 -3.42 0.35 -1.26
CA ILE A 28 -3.31 1.55 -0.43
C ILE A 28 -3.63 2.80 -1.25
N ILE A 29 -3.09 2.93 -2.46
CA ILE A 29 -3.36 4.07 -3.35
C ILE A 29 -4.85 4.17 -3.66
N VAL A 30 -5.52 3.06 -3.97
CA VAL A 30 -6.98 3.03 -4.20
C VAL A 30 -7.75 3.45 -2.95
N GLY A 31 -7.33 2.99 -1.76
CA GLY A 31 -7.94 3.42 -0.50
C GLY A 31 -7.79 4.93 -0.26
N TYR A 32 -6.62 5.51 -0.53
CA TYR A 32 -6.41 6.96 -0.47
C TYR A 32 -7.22 7.72 -1.51
N LEU A 33 -7.40 7.17 -2.72
CA LEU A 33 -8.27 7.77 -3.73
C LEU A 33 -9.73 7.77 -3.28
N PHE A 34 -10.20 6.73 -2.60
CA PHE A 34 -11.54 6.74 -2.00
C PHE A 34 -11.64 7.74 -0.84
N MET A 35 -10.59 7.94 -0.06
CA MET A 35 -10.53 9.01 0.94
C MET A 35 -10.50 10.40 0.29
N SER A 36 -9.96 10.53 -0.92
CA SER A 36 -9.97 11.77 -1.70
C SER A 36 -11.34 12.00 -2.35
N GLY A 37 -11.92 13.15 -2.08
CA GLY A 37 -13.28 13.47 -2.50
C GLY A 37 -13.64 14.85 -1.96
N GLU A 38 -14.66 15.47 -2.54
CA GLU A 38 -14.97 16.85 -2.25
C GLU A 38 -15.28 17.06 -0.76
N GLY A 39 -14.66 18.09 -0.19
CA GLY A 39 -14.97 18.57 1.15
C GLY A 39 -16.15 19.51 1.10
N SER A 40 -16.91 19.58 2.20
CA SER A 40 -18.06 20.48 2.29
C SER A 40 -17.63 21.93 2.21
N THR A 41 -18.33 22.72 1.39
CA THR A 41 -18.20 24.18 1.38
C THR A 41 -19.06 24.79 2.49
N PRO A 42 -18.69 25.93 3.11
CA PRO A 42 -19.40 26.52 4.25
C PRO A 42 -20.87 26.88 4.00
N ALA A 43 -21.29 26.96 2.73
CA ALA A 43 -22.62 27.38 2.30
C ALA A 43 -23.64 26.23 2.13
N ALA A 44 -23.18 24.97 2.09
CA ALA A 44 -24.07 23.81 1.97
C ALA A 44 -23.42 22.57 2.61
N TYR A 45 -24.04 22.05 3.67
CA TYR A 45 -23.64 20.80 4.29
C TYR A 45 -23.97 19.64 3.35
N ASN A 46 -22.96 19.11 2.66
CA ASN A 46 -23.10 17.87 1.90
C ASN A 46 -23.04 16.68 2.88
N PRO A 47 -24.08 15.83 2.99
CA PRO A 47 -24.02 14.64 3.84
C PRO A 47 -23.06 13.57 3.30
N ASP A 48 -22.61 13.69 2.05
CA ASP A 48 -21.71 12.74 1.38
C ASP A 48 -20.29 12.69 1.96
N ILE A 49 -19.85 13.72 2.70
CA ILE A 49 -18.61 13.64 3.50
C ILE A 49 -18.73 12.61 4.64
N PHE A 50 -19.95 12.29 5.09
CA PHE A 50 -20.25 11.22 6.03
C PHE A 50 -20.80 9.96 5.35
N SER A 51 -20.59 9.83 4.04
CA SER A 51 -20.92 8.60 3.33
C SER A 51 -20.10 7.45 3.93
N GLY A 52 -20.79 6.39 4.37
CA GLY A 52 -20.18 5.24 5.06
C GLY A 52 -19.04 4.59 4.26
N LEU A 53 -19.04 4.78 2.93
CA LEU A 53 -17.97 4.35 2.04
C LEU A 53 -16.63 5.06 2.33
N ARG A 54 -16.64 6.37 2.57
CA ARG A 54 -15.43 7.16 2.84
C ARG A 54 -14.91 6.99 4.27
N ILE A 55 -15.81 6.92 5.25
CA ILE A 55 -15.43 6.87 6.67
C ILE A 55 -15.15 5.45 7.15
N LYS A 56 -15.85 4.44 6.61
CA LYS A 56 -15.66 3.04 7.05
C LYS A 56 -14.90 2.21 6.03
N VAL A 57 -15.29 2.26 4.76
CA VAL A 57 -14.71 1.36 3.75
C VAL A 57 -13.30 1.81 3.37
N ALA A 58 -13.06 3.10 3.14
CA ALA A 58 -11.74 3.58 2.74
C ALA A 58 -10.63 3.29 3.77
N PRO A 59 -10.81 3.52 5.09
CA PRO A 59 -9.80 3.16 6.09
C PRO A 59 -9.56 1.66 6.21
N ILE A 60 -10.61 0.83 6.06
CA ILE A 60 -10.48 -0.64 6.09
C ILE A 60 -9.67 -1.13 4.87
N VAL A 61 -9.90 -0.54 3.69
CA VAL A 61 -9.14 -0.87 2.46
C VAL A 61 -7.67 -0.47 2.63
N CYS A 62 -7.39 0.73 3.14
CA CYS A 62 -6.03 1.16 3.46
C CYS A 62 -5.35 0.21 4.46
N LEU A 63 -6.02 -0.12 5.56
CA LEU A 63 -5.51 -1.02 6.59
C LEU A 63 -5.18 -2.40 6.01
N THR A 64 -6.08 -2.94 5.17
CA THR A 64 -5.87 -4.22 4.49
C THR A 64 -4.64 -4.16 3.57
N GLY A 65 -4.48 -3.07 2.81
CA GLY A 65 -3.29 -2.86 1.97
C GLY A 65 -1.98 -2.78 2.76
N TYR A 66 -1.99 -2.15 3.95
CA TYR A 66 -0.85 -2.14 4.85
C TYR A 66 -0.54 -3.53 5.42
N LEU A 67 -1.56 -4.31 5.83
CA LEU A 67 -1.36 -5.67 6.32
C LEU A 67 -0.75 -6.58 5.24
N ILE A 68 -1.17 -6.44 3.98
CA ILE A 68 -0.59 -7.18 2.85
C ILE A 68 0.88 -6.81 2.64
N ASN A 69 1.22 -5.51 2.72
CA ASN A 69 2.62 -5.08 2.64
C ASN A 69 3.45 -5.63 3.79
N ILE A 70 2.95 -5.55 5.03
CA ILE A 70 3.62 -6.09 6.21
C ILE A 70 3.86 -7.59 6.04
N PHE A 71 2.86 -8.34 5.56
CA PHE A 71 3.02 -9.75 5.25
C PHE A 71 4.05 -9.99 4.14
N GLY A 72 4.06 -9.19 3.07
CA GLY A 72 5.05 -9.29 1.99
C GLY A 72 6.49 -9.00 2.44
N ILE A 73 6.66 -8.10 3.41
CA ILE A 73 7.97 -7.79 4.02
C ILE A 73 8.40 -8.90 4.97
N LEU A 74 7.48 -9.36 5.84
CA LEU A 74 7.75 -10.36 6.87
C LEU A 74 7.94 -11.76 6.28
N TYR A 75 7.25 -12.08 5.18
CA TYR A 75 7.34 -13.36 4.49
C TYR A 75 8.71 -13.52 3.86
N ARG A 76 9.71 -13.87 4.64
CA ARG A 76 11.03 -14.23 4.13
C ARG A 76 10.95 -15.69 3.68
N PRO A 77 11.08 -16.00 2.37
CA PRO A 77 11.27 -17.39 1.98
C PRO A 77 12.50 -17.90 2.73
N GLY A 78 12.30 -18.92 3.56
CA GLY A 78 13.40 -19.61 4.25
C GLY A 78 14.44 -19.96 3.19
N ARG A 79 15.71 -19.62 3.47
CA ARG A 79 16.82 -20.03 2.62
C ARG A 79 16.74 -21.54 2.46
N ASN A 80 16.40 -21.98 1.25
CA ASN A 80 16.57 -23.36 0.82
C ASN A 80 17.60 -23.35 -0.31
#